data_AF-A0A522F9U9-F1
#
_entry.id   AF-A0A522F9U9-F1
#
_cell.length_a   1.000
_cell.length_b   1.000
_cell.length_c   1.000
_cell.angle_alpha   90.00
_cell.angle_beta   90.00
_cell.angle_gamma   90.00
#
_symmetry.space_group_name_H-M   'P 1'
#
loop_
_entity.id
_entity.type
_entity.pdbx_description
1 polymer ?
#
loop_
_entity_poly.entity_id
_entity_poly.type
_entity_poly.pdbx_seq_one_letter_code
_entity_poly.pdbx_strand_id
1 'polypeptide(L)'
;MKKLTGFSLTILKTLHLLFITLYLGGLFASLIILRLHITGGLISAGSNSELILFRLDGIMVYYSLLGLATTSVVYGLFTNWGILKYKWIIIKWLLLFTMAGIYIVVYSPCINGIVSLSSGGMNSDDTKVVYERLLQKSFYSNIILLTIIITIFFISTIKPFGKRNSDFLNENRIAWISLLTIVLLSVGFLFMGSVNLNRLRTMKINNPDLSALNDGIYTGEFDDGGGLYFVEIEINNHVISHLNLKTERKSSYVDYARPVTSRIVEKQTLNVDAITGATTTSKCIMKAAENALKGAKKGD
;
A
#
# COMPACT_ATOMS: atom_id res chain seq x y z
N MET A 1 14.45 -26.55 20.08
CA MET A 1 14.77 -25.17 20.51
C MET A 1 14.36 -24.99 21.97
N LYS A 2 15.15 -24.25 22.76
CA LYS A 2 14.79 -23.89 24.13
C LYS A 2 13.49 -23.06 24.10
N LYS A 3 12.51 -23.44 24.92
CA LYS A 3 11.22 -22.73 25.00
C LYS A 3 11.41 -21.44 25.80
N LEU A 4 10.71 -20.38 25.40
CA LEU A 4 10.70 -19.11 26.12
C LEU A 4 9.97 -19.26 27.45
N THR A 5 10.55 -18.75 28.53
CA THR A 5 9.99 -18.76 29.89
C THR A 5 10.29 -17.43 30.59
N GLY A 6 9.64 -17.19 31.73
CA GLY A 6 9.88 -16.00 32.55
C GLY A 6 9.70 -14.68 31.79
N PHE A 7 10.68 -13.78 31.93
CA PHE A 7 10.64 -12.43 31.40
C PHE A 7 10.46 -12.36 29.87
N SER A 8 11.16 -13.21 29.10
CA SER A 8 11.07 -13.18 27.64
C SER A 8 9.68 -13.58 27.13
N LEU A 9 9.00 -14.50 27.83
CA LEU A 9 7.61 -14.85 27.50
C LEU A 9 6.65 -13.70 27.82
N THR A 10 6.90 -12.95 28.90
CA THR A 10 6.11 -11.75 29.24
C THR A 10 6.27 -10.67 28.18
N ILE A 11 7.48 -10.38 27.71
CA ILE A 11 7.70 -9.40 26.63
C ILE A 11 6.93 -9.81 25.37
N LEU A 12 7.01 -11.08 24.97
CA LEU A 12 6.30 -11.57 23.78
C LEU A 12 4.77 -11.39 23.92
N LYS A 13 4.21 -11.66 25.10
CA LYS A 13 2.80 -11.41 25.41
C LYS A 13 2.45 -9.93 25.27
N THR A 14 3.22 -9.07 25.90
CA THR A 14 2.99 -7.62 25.87
C THR A 14 3.05 -7.06 24.45
N LEU A 15 4.06 -7.44 23.66
CA LEU A 15 4.18 -6.99 22.27
C LEU A 15 3.02 -7.48 21.41
N HIS A 16 2.62 -8.75 21.55
CA HIS A 16 1.48 -9.29 20.81
C HIS A 16 0.17 -8.56 21.15
N LEU A 17 -0.04 -8.26 22.43
CA LEU A 17 -1.21 -7.49 22.90
C LEU A 17 -1.16 -6.03 22.39
N LEU A 18 0.03 -5.41 22.36
CA LEU A 18 0.17 -4.07 21.79
C LEU A 18 -0.21 -4.04 20.31
N PHE A 19 0.27 -5.00 19.52
CA PHE A 19 -0.06 -5.06 18.09
C PHE A 19 -1.55 -5.31 17.83
N ILE A 20 -2.23 -6.17 18.60
CA ILE A 20 -3.68 -6.35 18.42
C ILE A 20 -4.45 -5.08 18.79
N THR A 21 -4.04 -4.37 19.83
CA THR A 21 -4.65 -3.08 20.24
C THR A 21 -4.45 -2.00 19.18
N LEU A 22 -3.23 -1.87 18.64
CA LEU A 22 -2.95 -0.91 17.57
C LEU A 22 -3.73 -1.23 16.29
N TYR A 23 -3.83 -2.52 15.93
CA TYR A 23 -4.59 -2.95 14.76
C TYR A 23 -6.09 -2.66 14.91
N LEU A 24 -6.69 -3.02 16.04
CA LEU A 24 -8.10 -2.72 16.34
C LEU A 24 -8.35 -1.21 16.37
N GLY A 25 -7.52 -0.45 17.09
CA GLY A 25 -7.63 1.00 17.18
C GLY A 25 -7.53 1.67 15.81
N GLY A 26 -6.60 1.22 14.96
CA GLY A 26 -6.46 1.68 13.59
C GLY A 26 -7.71 1.40 12.75
N LEU A 27 -8.22 0.17 12.78
CA LEU A 27 -9.44 -0.17 12.03
C LEU A 27 -10.68 0.61 12.49
N PHE A 28 -10.88 0.77 13.80
CA PHE A 28 -12.00 1.56 14.34
C PHE A 28 -11.90 3.04 13.95
N ALA A 29 -10.71 3.65 14.07
CA ALA A 29 -10.50 5.03 13.67
C ALA A 29 -10.76 5.21 12.17
N SER A 30 -10.23 4.31 11.33
CA SER A 30 -10.50 4.30 9.88
C SER A 30 -11.99 4.15 9.57
N LEU A 31 -12.71 3.29 10.31
CA LEU A 31 -14.14 3.08 10.10
C LEU A 31 -14.95 4.36 10.35
N ILE A 32 -14.61 5.10 11.41
CA ILE A 32 -15.25 6.38 11.74
C ILE A 32 -14.98 7.41 10.63
N ILE A 33 -13.72 7.55 10.21
CA ILE A 33 -13.34 8.50 9.15
C ILE A 33 -14.09 8.15 7.84
N LEU A 34 -14.09 6.87 7.45
CA LEU A 34 -14.82 6.40 6.27
C LEU A 34 -16.32 6.69 6.36
N ARG A 35 -16.93 6.47 7.53
CA ARG A 35 -18.36 6.76 7.74
C ARG A 35 -18.64 8.25 7.57
N LEU A 36 -17.82 9.12 8.15
CA LEU A 36 -17.98 10.56 8.06
C LEU A 36 -17.82 11.06 6.62
N HIS A 37 -16.91 10.49 5.83
CA HIS A 37 -16.82 10.78 4.39
C HIS A 37 -18.10 10.38 3.65
N ILE A 38 -18.60 9.16 3.89
CA ILE A 38 -19.82 8.65 3.22
C ILE A 38 -21.06 9.48 3.57
N THR A 39 -21.19 9.99 4.80
CA THR A 39 -22.34 10.77 5.22
C THR A 39 -22.22 12.27 4.96
N GLY A 40 -21.14 12.72 4.29
CA GLY A 40 -20.88 14.15 4.09
C GLY A 40 -20.52 14.92 5.36
N GLY A 41 -20.15 14.23 6.44
CA GLY A 41 -19.73 14.87 7.69
C GLY A 41 -18.37 15.58 7.62
N LEU A 42 -17.60 15.37 6.54
CA LEU A 42 -16.26 15.93 6.32
C LEU A 42 -16.22 16.89 5.11
N ILE A 43 -17.35 17.45 4.68
CA ILE A 43 -17.42 18.37 3.52
C ILE A 43 -16.44 19.56 3.65
N SER A 44 -16.12 20.01 4.86
CA SER A 44 -15.16 21.09 5.13
C SER A 44 -13.71 20.63 5.37
N ALA A 45 -13.45 19.33 5.51
CA ALA A 45 -12.12 18.82 5.85
C ALA A 45 -11.17 18.72 4.64
N GLY A 46 -11.72 18.69 3.42
CA GLY A 46 -10.94 18.56 2.18
C GLY A 46 -9.99 17.35 2.18
N SER A 47 -8.97 17.37 1.31
CA SER A 47 -7.98 16.28 1.12
C SER A 47 -7.18 15.84 2.36
N ASN A 48 -7.31 16.56 3.47
CA ASN A 48 -6.55 16.31 4.69
C ASN A 48 -7.05 15.06 5.43
N SER A 49 -8.35 14.78 5.43
CA SER A 49 -8.89 13.61 6.12
C SER A 49 -8.57 12.30 5.39
N GLU A 50 -8.50 12.30 4.06
CA GLU A 50 -8.02 11.17 3.28
C GLU A 50 -6.53 10.92 3.50
N LEU A 51 -5.73 11.98 3.62
CA LEU A 51 -4.33 11.86 3.97
C LEU A 51 -4.17 11.26 5.37
N ILE A 52 -4.95 11.71 6.36
CA ILE A 52 -4.96 11.13 7.71
C ILE A 52 -5.31 9.65 7.64
N LEU A 53 -6.38 9.29 6.92
CA LEU A 53 -6.80 7.89 6.74
C LEU A 53 -5.67 7.04 6.13
N PHE A 54 -5.03 7.53 5.06
CA PHE A 54 -3.91 6.85 4.42
C PHE A 54 -2.70 6.66 5.35
N ARG A 55 -2.35 7.69 6.14
CA ARG A 55 -1.23 7.61 7.09
C ARG A 55 -1.53 6.68 8.27
N LEU A 56 -2.76 6.75 8.78
CA LEU A 56 -3.22 5.91 9.87
C LEU A 56 -3.21 4.44 9.44
N ASP A 57 -3.69 4.12 8.25
CA ASP A 57 -3.62 2.76 7.69
C ASP A 57 -2.17 2.26 7.60
N GLY A 58 -1.30 3.06 6.97
CA GLY A 58 0.10 2.68 6.76
C GLY A 58 0.91 2.53 8.06
N ILE A 59 0.55 3.23 9.14
CA ILE A 59 1.27 3.18 10.42
C ILE A 59 0.64 2.15 11.36
N MET A 60 -0.66 2.26 11.62
CA MET A 60 -1.34 1.48 12.65
C MET A 60 -1.82 0.13 12.15
N VAL A 61 -2.33 0.03 10.92
CA VAL A 61 -2.92 -1.22 10.42
C VAL A 61 -1.83 -2.10 9.82
N TYR A 62 -1.06 -1.56 8.88
CA TYR A 62 -0.02 -2.31 8.16
C TYR A 62 1.06 -2.89 9.09
N TYR A 63 1.73 -2.05 9.89
CA TYR A 63 2.81 -2.55 10.76
C TYR A 63 2.31 -3.43 11.90
N SER A 64 1.08 -3.20 12.39
CA SER A 64 0.50 -4.08 13.40
C SER A 64 0.15 -5.44 12.83
N LEU A 65 -0.29 -5.54 11.57
CA LEU A 65 -0.49 -6.83 10.91
C LEU A 65 0.82 -7.62 10.81
N LEU A 66 1.92 -6.96 10.43
CA LEU A 66 3.26 -7.57 10.43
C LEU A 66 3.71 -7.97 11.84
N GLY A 67 3.48 -7.12 12.84
CA GLY A 67 3.75 -7.40 14.24
C GLY A 67 2.96 -8.61 14.76
N LEU A 68 1.68 -8.73 14.40
CA LEU A 68 0.83 -9.87 14.74
C LEU A 68 1.30 -11.15 14.08
N ALA A 69 1.65 -11.11 12.79
CA ALA A 69 2.17 -12.28 12.07
C ALA A 69 3.49 -12.76 12.70
N THR A 70 4.45 -11.85 12.91
CA THR A 70 5.76 -12.16 13.48
C THR A 70 5.65 -12.73 14.91
N THR A 71 4.93 -12.05 15.80
CA THR A 71 4.73 -12.54 17.17
C THR A 71 3.96 -13.86 17.22
N SER A 72 3.00 -14.09 16.30
CA SER A 72 2.29 -15.38 16.19
C SER A 72 3.21 -16.53 15.78
N VAL A 73 4.17 -16.29 14.87
CA VAL A 73 5.20 -17.28 14.52
C VAL A 73 6.09 -17.57 15.74
N VAL A 74 6.57 -16.52 16.42
CA VAL A 74 7.43 -16.69 17.60
C VAL A 74 6.71 -17.50 18.68
N TYR A 75 5.41 -17.25 18.90
CA TYR A 75 4.57 -18.08 19.75
C TYR A 75 4.57 -19.54 19.33
N GLY A 76 4.27 -19.82 18.06
CA GLY A 76 4.18 -21.19 17.56
C GLY A 76 5.49 -21.96 17.68
N LEU A 77 6.64 -21.33 17.46
CA LEU A 77 7.95 -21.97 17.48
C LEU A 77 8.51 -22.15 18.90
N PHE A 78 8.45 -21.07 19.69
CA PHE A 78 9.20 -20.96 20.94
C PHE A 78 8.35 -21.19 22.20
N THR A 79 7.07 -21.52 22.06
CA THR A 79 6.22 -21.92 23.18
C THR A 79 5.70 -23.34 23.02
N ASN A 80 5.02 -23.86 24.05
CA ASN A 80 4.46 -25.22 24.02
C ASN A 80 3.23 -25.38 23.11
N TRP A 81 2.75 -24.26 22.55
CA TRP A 81 1.56 -24.22 21.70
C TRP A 81 1.78 -24.86 20.33
N GLY A 82 2.95 -24.71 19.69
CA GLY A 82 3.15 -25.21 18.33
C GLY A 82 2.36 -24.42 17.27
N ILE A 83 2.78 -24.48 16.00
CA ILE A 83 2.09 -23.80 14.89
C ILE A 83 0.84 -24.56 14.43
N LEU A 84 0.91 -25.89 14.31
CA LEU A 84 -0.21 -26.74 13.82
C LEU A 84 -0.66 -27.80 14.84
N LYS A 85 -0.24 -27.67 16.11
CA LYS A 85 -0.51 -28.67 17.15
C LYS A 85 -1.97 -28.67 17.61
N TYR A 86 -2.65 -27.54 17.52
CA TYR A 86 -4.05 -27.40 17.93
C TYR A 86 -4.92 -26.91 16.78
N LYS A 87 -6.13 -27.46 16.65
CA LYS A 87 -7.06 -27.13 15.57
C LYS A 87 -7.43 -25.63 15.57
N TRP A 88 -7.67 -25.04 16.74
CA TRP A 88 -7.96 -23.60 16.85
C TRP A 88 -6.80 -22.69 16.42
N ILE A 89 -5.54 -23.13 16.58
CA ILE A 89 -4.39 -22.36 16.09
C ILE A 89 -4.36 -22.38 14.56
N ILE A 90 -4.67 -23.53 13.94
CA ILE A 90 -4.76 -23.65 12.48
C ILE A 90 -5.86 -22.72 11.94
N ILE A 91 -7.03 -22.71 12.57
CA ILE A 91 -8.14 -21.82 12.18
C ILE A 91 -7.70 -20.35 12.29
N LYS A 92 -6.96 -19.97 13.33
CA LYS A 92 -6.44 -18.61 13.45
C LYS A 92 -5.46 -18.24 12.35
N TRP A 93 -4.58 -19.16 11.94
CA TRP A 93 -3.69 -18.92 10.80
C TRP A 93 -4.49 -18.70 9.52
N LEU A 94 -5.50 -19.54 9.26
CA LEU A 94 -6.37 -19.37 8.10
C LEU A 94 -7.05 -18.00 8.11
N LEU A 95 -7.64 -17.60 9.24
CA LEU A 95 -8.28 -16.29 9.38
C LEU A 95 -7.29 -15.13 9.25
N LEU A 96 -6.08 -15.26 9.78
CA LEU A 96 -5.02 -14.25 9.66
C LEU A 96 -4.57 -14.08 8.20
N PHE A 97 -4.41 -15.18 7.45
CA PHE A 97 -4.08 -15.11 6.03
C PHE A 97 -5.22 -14.54 5.19
N THR A 98 -6.47 -14.89 5.49
CA THR A 98 -7.65 -14.28 4.87
C THR A 98 -7.69 -12.78 5.15
N MET A 99 -7.45 -12.36 6.39
CA MET A 99 -7.38 -10.96 6.79
C MET A 99 -6.29 -10.20 6.03
N ALA A 100 -5.08 -10.78 5.94
CA ALA A 100 -3.98 -10.21 5.17
C ALA A 100 -4.30 -10.13 3.66
N GLY A 101 -4.95 -11.15 3.10
CA GLY A 101 -5.39 -11.15 1.70
C GLY A 101 -6.39 -10.04 1.40
N ILE A 102 -7.44 -9.91 2.23
CA ILE A 102 -8.43 -8.83 2.11
C ILE A 102 -7.75 -7.45 2.24
N TYR A 103 -6.83 -7.32 3.19
CA TYR A 103 -6.07 -6.09 3.39
C TYR A 103 -5.27 -5.70 2.14
N ILE A 104 -4.47 -6.62 1.60
CA ILE A 104 -3.57 -6.36 0.47
C ILE A 104 -4.33 -6.17 -0.84
N VAL A 105 -5.36 -6.97 -1.09
CA VAL A 105 -6.03 -7.02 -2.40
C VAL A 105 -7.17 -6.02 -2.51
N VAL A 106 -7.84 -5.71 -1.39
CA VAL A 106 -9.05 -4.87 -1.40
C VAL A 106 -8.83 -3.58 -0.63
N TYR A 107 -8.53 -3.67 0.67
CA TYR A 107 -8.56 -2.51 1.55
C TYR A 107 -7.47 -1.48 1.21
N SER A 108 -6.20 -1.89 1.22
CA SER A 108 -5.07 -0.99 0.97
C SER A 108 -5.11 -0.32 -0.42
N PRO A 109 -5.41 -1.05 -1.53
CA PRO A 109 -5.60 -0.41 -2.82
C PRO A 109 -6.73 0.63 -2.85
N CYS A 110 -7.83 0.38 -2.12
CA CYS A 110 -8.92 1.36 -2.05
C CYS A 110 -8.51 2.62 -1.28
N ILE A 111 -7.81 2.48 -0.14
CA ILE A 111 -7.29 3.62 0.63
C ILE A 111 -6.30 4.43 -0.21
N ASN A 112 -5.40 3.78 -0.95
CA ASN A 112 -4.47 4.45 -1.87
C ASN A 112 -5.21 5.21 -2.97
N GLY A 113 -6.26 4.62 -3.56
CA GLY A 113 -7.05 5.26 -4.60
C GLY A 113 -7.83 6.48 -4.08
N ILE A 114 -8.42 6.39 -2.88
CA ILE A 114 -9.13 7.51 -2.22
C ILE A 114 -8.22 8.73 -2.11
N VAL A 115 -7.05 8.57 -1.49
CA VAL A 115 -6.11 9.69 -1.30
C VAL A 115 -5.51 10.16 -2.62
N SER A 116 -5.32 9.27 -3.61
CA SER A 116 -4.78 9.66 -4.92
C SER A 116 -5.75 10.50 -5.72
N LEU A 117 -7.02 10.12 -5.77
CA LEU A 117 -8.05 10.88 -6.47
C LEU A 117 -8.26 12.25 -5.81
N SER A 118 -8.34 12.28 -4.47
CA SER A 118 -8.44 13.53 -3.70
C SER A 118 -7.22 14.43 -3.90
N SER A 119 -6.00 13.89 -3.82
CA SER A 119 -4.76 14.64 -4.09
C SER A 119 -4.68 15.14 -5.55
N GLY A 120 -5.25 14.39 -6.49
CA GLY A 120 -5.34 14.79 -7.89
C GLY A 120 -6.38 15.86 -8.21
N GLY A 121 -7.22 16.25 -7.24
CA GLY A 121 -8.22 17.32 -7.39
C GLY A 121 -9.64 16.88 -7.78
N MET A 122 -9.83 15.62 -8.20
CA MET A 122 -11.14 15.08 -8.63
C MET A 122 -11.86 15.94 -9.69
N ASN A 123 -11.15 16.29 -10.76
CA ASN A 123 -11.57 17.28 -11.75
C ASN A 123 -12.71 16.83 -12.70
N SER A 124 -13.21 15.60 -12.59
CA SER A 124 -14.31 15.09 -13.42
C SER A 124 -15.35 14.29 -12.62
N ASP A 125 -16.59 14.23 -13.10
CA ASP A 125 -17.64 13.47 -12.42
C ASP A 125 -17.35 11.97 -12.38
N ASP A 126 -16.70 11.42 -13.41
CA ASP A 126 -16.23 10.03 -13.40
C ASP A 126 -15.26 9.77 -12.23
N THR A 127 -14.34 10.70 -11.95
CA THR A 127 -13.41 10.53 -10.82
C THR A 127 -14.11 10.57 -9.47
N LYS A 128 -15.17 11.37 -9.32
CA LYS A 128 -16.00 11.41 -8.10
C LYS A 128 -16.75 10.09 -7.89
N VAL A 129 -17.34 9.54 -8.94
CA VAL A 129 -18.06 8.24 -8.88
C VAL A 129 -17.10 7.12 -8.48
N VAL A 130 -15.87 7.11 -9.02
CA VAL A 130 -14.85 6.14 -8.62
C VAL A 130 -14.46 6.34 -7.15
N TYR A 131 -14.23 7.59 -6.72
CA TYR A 131 -13.90 7.91 -5.34
C TYR A 131 -14.95 7.40 -4.34
N GLU A 132 -16.24 7.67 -4.59
CA GLU A 132 -17.34 7.19 -3.75
C GLU A 132 -17.42 5.67 -3.67
N ARG A 133 -17.20 5.00 -4.80
CA ARG A 133 -17.13 3.53 -4.86
C ARG A 133 -15.98 2.98 -4.01
N LEU A 134 -14.83 3.64 -4.02
CA LEU A 134 -13.68 3.23 -3.20
C LEU A 134 -13.93 3.47 -1.72
N LEU A 135 -14.60 4.57 -1.34
CA LEU A 135 -15.03 4.82 0.05
C LEU A 135 -15.94 3.70 0.55
N GLN A 136 -16.98 3.35 -0.22
CA GLN A 136 -17.90 2.27 0.15
C GLN A 136 -17.18 0.92 0.27
N LYS A 137 -16.35 0.55 -0.71
CA LYS A 137 -15.56 -0.68 -0.66
C LYS A 137 -14.62 -0.71 0.55
N SER A 138 -13.97 0.41 0.87
CA SER A 138 -13.10 0.53 2.05
C SER A 138 -13.89 0.37 3.35
N PHE A 139 -15.10 0.95 3.43
CA PHE A 139 -15.96 0.85 4.59
C PHE A 139 -16.38 -0.61 4.86
N TYR A 140 -16.91 -1.30 3.84
CA TYR A 140 -17.33 -2.70 4.00
C TYR A 140 -16.16 -3.65 4.28
N SER A 141 -15.04 -3.49 3.58
CA SER A 141 -13.85 -4.32 3.85
C SER A 141 -13.28 -4.06 5.24
N ASN A 142 -13.31 -2.83 5.76
CA ASN A 142 -12.92 -2.53 7.13
C ASN A 142 -13.81 -3.28 8.16
N ILE A 143 -15.14 -3.28 7.98
CA ILE A 143 -16.07 -4.06 8.83
C ILE A 143 -15.72 -5.55 8.81
N ILE A 144 -15.40 -6.10 7.63
CA ILE A 144 -14.99 -7.51 7.50
C ILE A 144 -13.68 -7.76 8.26
N LEU A 145 -12.68 -6.88 8.11
CA LEU A 145 -11.41 -7.00 8.83
C LEU A 145 -11.61 -6.94 10.36
N LEU A 146 -12.45 -6.03 10.86
CA LEU A 146 -12.83 -5.95 12.28
C LEU A 146 -13.50 -7.24 12.75
N THR A 147 -14.44 -7.76 11.97
CA THR A 147 -15.16 -9.00 12.29
C THR A 147 -14.19 -10.19 12.39
N ILE A 148 -13.22 -10.29 11.47
CA ILE A 148 -12.23 -11.36 11.48
C ILE A 148 -11.30 -11.25 12.70
N ILE A 149 -10.77 -10.06 13.01
CA ILE A 149 -9.84 -9.92 14.15
C ILE A 149 -10.55 -10.14 15.50
N ILE A 150 -11.79 -9.70 15.65
CA ILE A 150 -12.62 -9.99 16.83
C ILE A 150 -12.89 -11.50 16.94
N THR A 151 -13.17 -12.16 15.82
CA THR A 151 -13.33 -13.63 15.79
C THR A 151 -12.05 -14.35 16.22
N ILE A 152 -10.88 -13.92 15.71
CA ILE A 152 -9.57 -14.45 16.12
C ILE A 152 -9.36 -14.26 17.63
N PHE A 153 -9.77 -13.12 18.19
CA PHE A 153 -9.70 -12.86 19.63
C PHE A 153 -10.54 -13.89 20.42
N PHE A 154 -11.82 -14.10 20.06
CA PHE A 154 -12.66 -15.12 20.71
C PHE A 154 -12.11 -16.55 20.57
N ILE A 155 -11.59 -16.93 19.40
CA ILE A 155 -10.94 -18.23 19.21
C ILE A 155 -9.69 -18.35 20.12
N SER A 156 -8.99 -17.25 20.38
CA SER A 156 -7.82 -17.22 21.27
C SER A 156 -8.17 -17.42 22.74
N THR A 157 -9.33 -16.93 23.18
CA THR A 157 -9.79 -17.04 24.56
C THR A 157 -10.45 -18.39 24.82
N ILE A 158 -11.38 -18.81 23.95
CA ILE A 158 -12.16 -20.04 24.08
C ILE A 158 -11.32 -21.28 23.76
N LYS A 159 -10.39 -21.18 22.80
CA LYS A 159 -9.50 -22.28 22.35
C LYS A 159 -10.27 -23.56 21.95
N PRO A 160 -11.21 -23.47 20.99
CA PRO A 160 -12.09 -24.59 20.66
C PRO A 160 -11.34 -25.79 20.05
N PHE A 161 -11.97 -26.97 20.07
CA PHE A 161 -11.55 -28.18 19.32
C PHE A 161 -10.23 -28.86 19.75
N GLY A 162 -9.52 -28.35 20.74
CA GLY A 162 -8.41 -29.04 21.40
C GLY A 162 -7.22 -29.37 20.49
N LYS A 163 -6.41 -30.34 20.95
CA LYS A 163 -5.17 -30.80 20.28
C LYS A 163 -5.51 -31.68 19.07
N ARG A 164 -4.72 -31.57 18.01
CA ARG A 164 -4.84 -32.43 16.82
C ARG A 164 -4.24 -33.81 17.11
N ASN A 165 -4.90 -34.87 16.65
CA ASN A 165 -4.30 -36.20 16.53
C ASN A 165 -3.48 -36.22 15.23
N SER A 166 -2.17 -36.44 15.27
CA SER A 166 -1.39 -36.43 14.02
C SER A 166 -0.19 -37.36 14.00
N ASP A 167 -0.29 -38.37 13.15
CA ASP A 167 0.80 -39.29 12.73
C ASP A 167 1.50 -38.84 11.44
N PHE A 168 1.05 -37.74 10.80
CA PHE A 168 1.42 -37.43 9.41
C PHE A 168 2.80 -36.79 9.22
N LEU A 169 3.30 -35.96 10.15
CA LEU A 169 4.63 -35.33 10.10
C LEU A 169 5.09 -34.96 11.52
N ASN A 170 6.38 -35.16 11.84
CA ASN A 170 6.97 -34.71 13.11
C ASN A 170 6.79 -33.18 13.25
N GLU A 171 6.30 -32.74 14.43
CA GLU A 171 6.04 -31.33 14.76
C GLU A 171 7.20 -30.39 14.39
N ASN A 172 8.44 -30.87 14.50
CA ASN A 172 9.64 -30.12 14.15
C ASN A 172 9.78 -29.84 12.64
N ARG A 173 9.45 -30.81 11.76
CA ARG A 173 9.56 -30.62 10.30
C ARG A 173 8.52 -29.61 9.78
N ILE A 174 7.30 -29.68 10.29
CA ILE A 174 6.24 -28.71 9.98
C ILE A 174 6.67 -27.30 10.40
N ALA A 175 7.18 -27.16 11.62
CA ALA A 175 7.63 -25.86 12.14
C ALA A 175 8.73 -25.24 11.26
N TRP A 176 9.68 -26.04 10.77
CA TRP A 176 10.73 -25.58 9.86
C TRP A 176 10.19 -25.18 8.49
N ILE A 177 9.27 -25.94 7.91
CA ILE A 177 8.65 -25.59 6.62
C ILE A 177 7.84 -24.30 6.77
N SER A 178 7.00 -24.18 7.80
CA SER A 178 6.22 -22.96 8.05
C SER A 178 7.11 -21.74 8.32
N LEU A 179 8.17 -21.89 9.12
CA LEU A 179 9.13 -20.82 9.37
C LEU A 179 9.85 -20.42 8.08
N LEU A 180 10.33 -21.38 7.30
CA LEU A 180 11.02 -21.12 6.03
C LEU A 180 10.08 -20.43 5.04
N THR A 181 8.85 -20.91 4.85
CA THR A 181 7.87 -20.30 3.96
C THR A 181 7.49 -18.90 4.41
N ILE A 182 7.28 -18.66 5.71
CA ILE A 182 6.94 -17.32 6.22
C ILE A 182 8.13 -16.38 6.09
N VAL A 183 9.36 -16.83 6.37
CA VAL A 183 10.57 -16.02 6.16
C VAL A 183 10.76 -15.72 4.69
N LEU A 184 10.59 -16.69 3.79
CA LEU A 184 10.69 -16.46 2.34
C LEU A 184 9.59 -15.54 1.81
N LEU A 185 8.35 -15.67 2.28
CA LEU A 185 7.26 -14.76 1.92
C LEU A 185 7.47 -13.36 2.51
N SER A 186 7.92 -13.24 3.76
CA SER A 186 8.12 -11.95 4.44
C SER A 186 9.36 -11.23 3.90
N VAL A 187 10.48 -11.94 3.73
CA VAL A 187 11.70 -11.40 3.12
C VAL A 187 11.49 -11.15 1.63
N GLY A 188 10.83 -12.04 0.89
CA GLY A 188 10.47 -11.80 -0.51
C GLY A 188 9.58 -10.57 -0.69
N PHE A 189 8.58 -10.40 0.18
CA PHE A 189 7.67 -9.25 0.15
C PHE A 189 8.36 -7.94 0.57
N LEU A 190 9.20 -7.96 1.61
CA LEU A 190 9.96 -6.79 2.06
C LEU A 190 11.10 -6.41 1.09
N PHE A 191 11.85 -7.40 0.58
CA PHE A 191 13.07 -7.18 -0.20
C PHE A 191 12.76 -6.84 -1.67
N MET A 192 11.81 -7.53 -2.31
CA MET A 192 11.51 -7.30 -3.73
C MET A 192 10.64 -6.05 -3.96
N GLY A 193 9.73 -5.73 -3.03
CA GLY A 193 8.88 -4.55 -3.12
C GLY A 193 9.57 -3.23 -2.72
N SER A 194 10.38 -3.22 -1.66
CA SER A 194 10.88 -1.94 -1.10
C SER A 194 12.07 -1.36 -1.86
N VAL A 195 13.01 -2.19 -2.34
CA VAL A 195 14.27 -1.70 -2.94
C VAL A 195 14.01 -1.04 -4.29
N ASN A 196 13.19 -1.64 -5.17
CA ASN A 196 12.88 -1.04 -6.47
C ASN A 196 12.00 0.22 -6.32
N LEU A 197 11.00 0.20 -5.42
CA LEU A 197 10.12 1.35 -5.22
C LEU A 197 10.83 2.55 -4.59
N ASN A 198 11.77 2.33 -3.66
CA ASN A 198 12.49 3.42 -3.04
C ASN A 198 13.44 4.13 -4.03
N ARG A 199 14.09 3.36 -4.92
CA ARG A 199 14.89 3.90 -6.03
C ARG A 199 14.08 4.87 -6.88
N LEU A 200 12.84 4.48 -7.22
CA LEU A 200 11.94 5.31 -8.04
C LEU A 200 11.43 6.55 -7.30
N ARG A 201 11.08 6.42 -6.01
CA ARG A 201 10.55 7.53 -5.19
C ARG A 201 11.59 8.61 -4.87
N THR A 202 12.85 8.21 -4.70
CA THR A 202 13.97 9.10 -4.39
C THR A 202 14.71 9.58 -5.64
N MET A 203 14.28 9.12 -6.83
CA MET A 203 14.85 9.53 -8.10
C MET A 203 14.79 11.05 -8.27
N LYS A 204 15.94 11.64 -8.60
CA LYS A 204 16.06 13.05 -8.90
C LYS A 204 15.46 13.34 -10.28
N ILE A 205 14.53 14.28 -10.32
CA ILE A 205 13.94 14.83 -11.55
C ILE A 205 14.66 16.13 -11.84
N ASN A 206 15.28 16.23 -13.00
CA ASN A 206 15.94 17.46 -13.43
C ASN A 206 14.96 18.30 -14.27
N ASN A 207 15.08 19.61 -14.18
CA ASN A 207 14.33 20.55 -14.99
C ASN A 207 15.23 21.04 -16.13
N PRO A 208 14.95 20.67 -17.39
CA PRO A 208 15.63 21.23 -18.55
C PRO A 208 15.33 22.72 -18.68
N ASP A 209 16.25 23.45 -19.30
CA ASP A 209 16.04 24.86 -19.63
C ASP A 209 15.09 24.98 -20.83
N LEU A 210 13.84 25.37 -20.55
CA LEU A 210 12.80 25.50 -21.58
C LEU A 210 13.11 26.60 -22.60
N SER A 211 13.89 27.63 -22.21
CA SER A 211 14.28 28.72 -23.11
C SER A 211 15.24 28.29 -24.22
N ALA A 212 15.92 27.15 -24.02
CA ALA A 212 16.83 26.57 -25.00
C ALA A 212 16.13 25.57 -25.96
N LEU A 213 14.83 25.31 -25.76
CA LEU A 213 14.06 24.36 -26.56
C LEU A 213 13.29 25.10 -27.66
N ASN A 214 13.33 24.54 -28.88
CA ASN A 214 12.51 25.02 -29.98
C ASN A 214 11.05 24.58 -29.78
N ASP A 215 10.14 25.27 -30.44
CA ASP A 215 8.74 24.86 -30.51
C ASP A 215 8.62 23.52 -31.23
N GLY A 216 7.75 22.65 -30.72
CA GLY A 216 7.56 21.31 -31.28
C GLY A 216 7.04 20.29 -30.27
N ILE A 217 6.90 19.06 -30.76
CA ILE A 217 6.42 17.92 -30.00
C ILE A 217 7.59 17.01 -29.65
N TYR A 218 7.79 16.78 -28.37
CA TYR A 218 8.84 15.95 -27.79
C TYR A 218 8.23 14.71 -27.16
N THR A 219 8.83 13.55 -27.42
CA THR A 219 8.38 12.29 -26.85
C THR A 219 9.47 11.69 -25.98
N GLY A 220 9.05 11.06 -24.89
CA GLY A 220 9.97 10.44 -23.96
C GLY A 220 9.34 9.29 -23.23
N GLU A 221 10.20 8.35 -22.86
CA GLU A 221 9.78 7.14 -22.17
C GLU A 221 10.64 6.85 -20.95
N PHE A 222 10.08 6.07 -20.03
CA PHE A 222 10.78 5.58 -18.86
C PHE A 222 10.23 4.21 -18.44
N ASP A 223 11.11 3.21 -18.33
CA ASP A 223 10.79 1.88 -17.83
C ASP A 223 11.18 1.75 -16.35
N ASP A 224 10.22 1.38 -15.51
CA ASP A 224 10.41 1.17 -14.07
C ASP A 224 10.81 -0.29 -13.70
N GLY A 225 10.96 -1.15 -14.72
CA GLY A 225 11.19 -2.60 -14.61
C GLY A 225 9.91 -3.42 -14.45
N GLY A 226 8.75 -2.78 -14.35
CA GLY A 226 7.42 -3.40 -14.27
C GLY A 226 6.42 -2.82 -15.27
N GLY A 227 6.84 -1.88 -16.12
CA GLY A 227 6.05 -1.30 -17.19
C GLY A 227 6.62 0.02 -17.72
N LEU A 228 6.36 0.26 -19.00
CA LEU A 228 6.80 1.45 -19.71
C LEU A 228 5.85 2.62 -19.50
N TYR A 229 6.40 3.82 -19.27
CA TYR A 229 5.68 5.09 -19.25
C TYR A 229 6.08 5.92 -20.45
N PHE A 230 5.10 6.36 -21.25
CA PHE A 230 5.32 7.17 -22.44
C PHE A 230 4.57 8.49 -22.33
N VAL A 231 5.28 9.60 -22.57
CA VAL A 231 4.72 10.95 -22.57
C VAL A 231 5.06 11.69 -23.85
N GLU A 232 4.16 12.60 -24.21
CA GLU A 232 4.28 13.54 -25.32
C GLU A 232 4.12 14.95 -24.75
N ILE A 233 5.10 15.82 -25.00
CA ILE A 233 5.16 17.19 -24.51
C ILE A 233 5.18 18.13 -25.72
N GLU A 234 4.27 19.08 -25.74
CA GLU A 234 4.26 20.15 -26.72
C GLU A 234 4.86 21.42 -26.09
N ILE A 235 5.87 21.98 -26.75
CA ILE A 235 6.48 23.27 -26.40
C ILE A 235 6.05 24.28 -27.45
N ASN A 236 5.48 25.40 -27.01
CA ASN A 236 5.13 26.55 -27.85
C ASN A 236 5.63 27.82 -27.15
N ASN A 237 6.35 28.69 -27.85
CA ASN A 237 6.99 29.89 -27.28
C ASN A 237 7.78 29.60 -25.99
N HIS A 238 8.60 28.54 -25.99
CA HIS A 238 9.41 28.11 -24.83
C HIS A 238 8.62 27.76 -23.55
N VAL A 239 7.30 27.54 -23.65
CA VAL A 239 6.46 27.05 -22.54
C VAL A 239 5.84 25.70 -22.88
N ILE A 240 5.64 24.88 -21.85
CA ILE A 240 4.94 23.61 -21.95
C ILE A 240 3.46 23.91 -22.14
N SER A 241 2.95 23.75 -23.37
CA SER A 241 1.53 23.99 -23.69
C SER A 241 0.68 22.78 -23.32
N HIS A 242 1.15 21.58 -23.66
CA HIS A 242 0.45 20.32 -23.38
C HIS A 242 1.41 19.22 -22.94
N LEU A 243 0.91 18.34 -22.05
CA LEU A 243 1.59 17.10 -21.67
C LEU A 243 0.59 15.95 -21.65
N ASN A 244 0.74 15.05 -22.61
CA ASN A 244 -0.10 13.89 -22.81
C ASN A 244 0.59 12.61 -22.32
N LEU A 245 -0.10 11.84 -21.49
CA LEU A 245 0.34 10.51 -21.08
C LEU A 245 -0.28 9.45 -21.99
N LYS A 246 0.52 8.84 -22.89
CA LYS A 246 0.06 7.84 -23.88
C LYS A 246 0.33 6.38 -23.48
N THR A 247 0.89 6.16 -22.29
CA THR A 247 1.17 4.84 -21.72
C THR A 247 0.02 3.83 -21.90
N GLU A 248 0.30 2.67 -22.50
CA GLU A 248 -0.67 1.57 -22.66
C GLU A 248 -0.83 0.68 -21.41
N ARG A 249 0.02 0.89 -20.39
CA ARG A 249 0.00 0.13 -19.14
C ARG A 249 -1.37 0.25 -18.46
N LYS A 250 -2.08 -0.86 -18.36
CA LYS A 250 -3.37 -0.95 -17.66
C LYS A 250 -3.16 -1.07 -16.15
N SER A 251 -3.22 0.04 -15.45
CA SER A 251 -3.16 0.09 -13.98
C SER A 251 -3.87 1.34 -13.46
N SER A 252 -4.71 1.19 -12.43
CA SER A 252 -5.39 2.33 -11.80
C SER A 252 -4.41 3.39 -11.29
N TYR A 253 -3.18 2.99 -10.92
CA TYR A 253 -2.15 3.95 -10.49
C TYR A 253 -1.67 4.89 -11.60
N VAL A 254 -1.78 4.48 -12.88
CA VAL A 254 -1.49 5.36 -14.03
C VAL A 254 -2.53 6.48 -14.08
N ASP A 255 -3.81 6.12 -13.94
CA ASP A 255 -4.90 7.10 -13.93
C ASP A 255 -4.85 8.00 -12.70
N TYR A 256 -4.54 7.43 -11.53
CA TYR A 256 -4.34 8.18 -10.29
C TYR A 256 -3.18 9.18 -10.39
N ALA A 257 -2.11 8.85 -11.10
CA ALA A 257 -0.95 9.73 -11.26
C ALA A 257 -1.13 10.75 -12.39
N ARG A 258 -2.08 10.55 -13.30
CA ARG A 258 -2.32 11.41 -14.47
C ARG A 258 -2.42 12.91 -14.14
N PRO A 259 -3.06 13.37 -13.04
CA PRO A 259 -3.11 14.79 -12.69
C PRO A 259 -1.75 15.45 -12.47
N VAL A 260 -0.66 14.67 -12.33
CA VAL A 260 0.70 15.21 -12.30
C VAL A 260 1.07 15.94 -13.59
N THR A 261 0.49 15.55 -14.73
CA THR A 261 0.76 16.20 -16.03
C THR A 261 0.23 17.64 -16.02
N SER A 262 -0.98 17.84 -15.50
CA SER A 262 -1.55 19.18 -15.31
C SER A 262 -0.72 20.04 -14.38
N ARG A 263 -0.18 19.48 -13.28
CA ARG A 263 0.72 20.22 -12.37
C ARG A 263 2.01 20.66 -13.06
N ILE A 264 2.57 19.84 -13.95
CA ILE A 264 3.78 20.19 -14.72
C ILE A 264 3.48 21.37 -15.66
N VAL A 265 2.36 21.31 -16.38
CA VAL A 265 1.92 22.39 -17.28
C VAL A 265 1.64 23.68 -16.48
N GLU A 266 0.96 23.58 -15.33
CA GLU A 266 0.66 24.75 -14.49
C GLU A 266 1.92 25.39 -13.91
N LYS A 267 2.84 24.58 -13.36
CA LYS A 267 4.06 25.08 -12.69
C LYS A 267 5.22 25.32 -13.66
N GLN A 268 5.09 24.97 -14.93
CA GLN A 268 6.14 25.06 -15.96
C GLN A 268 7.48 24.44 -15.52
N THR A 269 7.40 23.34 -14.77
CA THR A 269 8.57 22.63 -14.22
C THR A 269 8.27 21.15 -14.13
N LEU A 270 9.28 20.29 -14.34
CA LEU A 270 9.08 18.83 -14.31
C LEU A 270 9.08 18.29 -12.88
N ASN A 271 9.88 18.87 -12.00
CA ASN A 271 9.97 18.46 -10.60
C ASN A 271 8.85 19.10 -9.76
N VAL A 272 7.63 18.59 -9.92
CA VAL A 272 6.46 18.99 -9.13
C VAL A 272 6.15 18.01 -8.00
N ASP A 273 5.22 18.38 -7.13
CA ASP A 273 4.74 17.49 -6.07
C ASP A 273 4.03 16.28 -6.69
N ALA A 274 4.40 15.09 -6.24
CA ALA A 274 3.78 13.85 -6.67
C ALA A 274 2.35 13.71 -6.12
N ILE A 275 1.54 12.86 -6.75
CA ILE A 275 0.21 12.53 -6.25
C ILE A 275 0.37 11.58 -5.04
N THR A 276 -0.21 11.94 -3.90
CA THR A 276 -0.21 11.07 -2.70
C THR A 276 -0.92 9.76 -3.04
N GLY A 277 -0.37 8.60 -2.61
CA GLY A 277 -0.93 7.29 -2.96
C GLY A 277 -0.52 6.76 -4.35
N ALA A 278 -0.06 7.63 -5.25
CA ALA A 278 0.45 7.28 -6.58
C ALA A 278 1.88 7.81 -6.85
N THR A 279 2.66 8.03 -5.78
CA THR A 279 3.96 8.73 -5.82
C THR A 279 4.99 8.10 -6.75
N THR A 280 5.14 6.78 -6.71
CA THR A 280 6.07 6.06 -7.59
C THR A 280 5.72 6.32 -9.06
N THR A 281 4.45 6.15 -9.41
CA THR A 281 3.97 6.37 -10.77
C THR A 281 4.13 7.83 -11.20
N SER A 282 3.83 8.80 -10.32
CA SER A 282 4.08 10.22 -10.61
C SER A 282 5.55 10.49 -10.93
N LYS A 283 6.50 9.90 -10.18
CA LYS A 283 7.94 10.04 -10.45
C LYS A 283 8.34 9.41 -11.79
N CYS A 284 7.76 8.27 -12.17
CA CYS A 284 8.00 7.68 -13.49
C CYS A 284 7.51 8.59 -14.63
N ILE A 285 6.34 9.21 -14.49
CA ILE A 285 5.81 10.18 -15.47
C ILE A 285 6.73 11.41 -15.57
N MET A 286 7.12 12.00 -14.43
CA MET A 286 8.06 13.12 -14.41
C MET A 286 9.40 12.77 -15.07
N LYS A 287 9.84 11.51 -14.92
CA LYS A 287 11.09 11.05 -15.53
C LYS A 287 10.98 10.82 -17.02
N ALA A 288 9.86 10.25 -17.48
CA ALA A 288 9.57 10.16 -18.91
C ALA A 288 9.54 11.55 -19.55
N ALA A 289 8.97 12.55 -18.84
CA ALA A 289 8.96 13.94 -19.28
C ALA A 289 10.37 14.56 -19.33
N GLU A 290 11.21 14.28 -18.33
CA GLU A 290 12.61 14.69 -18.34
C GLU A 290 13.36 14.08 -19.54
N ASN A 291 13.10 12.80 -19.83
CA ASN A 291 13.71 12.13 -20.98
C ASN A 291 13.23 12.72 -22.31
N ALA A 292 11.95 13.09 -22.42
CA ALA A 292 11.40 13.76 -23.61
C ALA A 292 12.15 15.07 -23.91
N LEU A 293 12.31 15.91 -22.88
CA LEU A 293 12.96 17.21 -23.01
C LEU A 293 14.50 17.14 -23.02
N LYS A 294 15.11 16.02 -22.62
CA LYS A 294 16.56 15.76 -22.79
C LYS A 294 16.91 15.20 -24.17
N GLY A 295 16.03 14.38 -24.74
CA GLY A 295 16.16 13.85 -26.10
C GLY A 295 16.03 14.93 -27.17
N ALA A 296 15.44 16.07 -26.80
CA ALA A 296 15.41 17.32 -27.55
C ALA A 296 16.83 17.95 -27.67
N LYS A 297 17.74 17.36 -28.44
CA LYS A 297 18.95 18.10 -28.86
C LYS A 297 18.60 19.06 -29.99
N LYS A 298 19.11 20.30 -29.87
CA LYS A 298 19.11 21.37 -30.88
C LYS A 298 19.17 20.80 -32.29
N GLY A 299 18.13 21.04 -33.09
CA GLY A 299 18.30 21.01 -34.54
C GLY A 299 19.33 22.08 -34.90
N ASP A 300 20.40 21.66 -35.57
CA ASP A 300 21.36 22.55 -36.24
C ASP A 300 20.65 23.43 -37.29
#